data_AF-A0A3E3EA87-F1
#
_entry.id   AF-A0A3E3EA87-F1
#
_cell.length_a   1.000
_cell.length_b   1.000
_cell.length_c   1.000
_cell.angle_alpha   90.00
_cell.angle_beta   90.00
_cell.angle_gamma   90.00
#
_symmetry.space_group_name_H-M   'P 1'
#
loop_
_entity.id
_entity.type
_entity.pdbx_description
1 polymer ?
#
loop_
_entity_poly.entity_id
_entity_poly.type
_entity_poly.pdbx_seq_one_letter_code
_entity_poly.pdbx_strand_id
1 'polypeptide(L)' 'MKKKYNYINDDVKVDFLVPEKLQEIVDYLEELDADDNAAFYNYAESLEYVGRDYVESGEISKNQWITLCNRYGGF' A
#
# COMPACT_ATOMS: atom_id res chain seq x y z
N MET A 1 12.20 -14.74 -10.41
CA MET A 1 12.67 -13.34 -10.37
C MET A 1 13.30 -13.09 -9.01
N LYS A 2 14.31 -12.21 -8.91
CA LYS A 2 14.88 -11.81 -7.62
C LYS A 2 13.84 -10.91 -6.95
N LYS A 3 13.39 -11.25 -5.74
CA LYS A 3 12.48 -10.41 -4.96
C LYS A 3 13.17 -9.06 -4.71
N LYS A 4 12.53 -7.95 -5.08
CA LYS A 4 13.08 -6.61 -4.88
C LYS A 4 12.83 -6.14 -3.45
N TYR A 5 11.69 -6.52 -2.88
CA TYR A 5 11.24 -6.09 -1.56
C TYR A 5 11.14 -7.26 -0.56
N ASN A 6 11.22 -6.95 0.73
CA ASN A 6 11.18 -7.94 1.83
C ASN A 6 9.74 -8.40 2.14
N TYR A 7 8.81 -7.45 2.21
CA TYR A 7 7.41 -7.59 2.58
C TYR A 7 6.47 -7.25 1.42
N ILE A 8 6.79 -6.23 0.62
CA ILE A 8 5.97 -5.80 -0.52
C ILE A 8 5.89 -6.90 -1.59
N ASN A 9 4.70 -7.05 -2.17
CA ASN A 9 4.44 -8.01 -3.23
C ASN A 9 4.79 -7.43 -4.61
N ASP A 10 5.95 -7.84 -5.13
CA ASP A 10 6.45 -7.46 -6.46
C ASP A 10 5.54 -7.86 -7.64
N ASP A 11 4.70 -8.89 -7.47
CA ASP A 11 3.83 -9.40 -8.54
C ASP A 11 2.58 -8.51 -8.75
N VAL A 12 2.27 -7.62 -7.79
CA VAL A 12 1.13 -6.71 -7.88
C VAL A 12 1.60 -5.34 -8.36
N LYS A 13 1.09 -4.90 -9.51
CA LYS A 13 1.39 -3.59 -10.09
C LYS A 13 0.31 -2.57 -9.72
N VAL A 14 0.73 -1.38 -9.29
CA VAL A 14 -0.12 -0.20 -9.15
C VAL A 14 0.07 0.66 -10.39
N ASP A 15 -0.94 0.76 -11.24
CA ASP A 15 -0.91 1.45 -12.55
C ASP A 15 -1.93 2.59 -12.65
N PHE A 16 -2.33 3.12 -11.51
CA PHE A 16 -3.24 4.25 -11.36
C PHE A 16 -2.63 5.31 -10.45
N LEU A 17 -3.19 6.53 -10.51
CA LEU A 17 -2.80 7.60 -9.60
C LEU A 17 -3.34 7.31 -8.20
N VAL A 18 -2.43 7.29 -7.23
CA VAL A 18 -2.77 7.20 -5.80
C VAL A 18 -2.95 8.63 -5.27
N PRO A 19 -4.02 8.93 -4.52
CA PRO A 19 -4.20 10.24 -3.89
C PRO A 19 -3.02 10.61 -3.00
N GLU A 20 -2.63 11.88 -2.98
CA GLU A 20 -1.38 12.38 -2.36
C GLU A 20 -1.17 11.86 -0.93
N LYS A 21 -2.17 11.98 -0.05
CA LYS A 21 -2.07 11.51 1.33
C LYS A 21 -1.97 9.99 1.47
N LEU A 22 -2.55 9.24 0.53
CA LEU A 22 -2.42 7.78 0.49
C LEU A 22 -1.05 7.38 -0.08
N GLN A 23 -0.50 8.19 -0.99
CA GLN A 23 0.86 8.04 -1.51
C GLN A 23 1.90 8.24 -0.40
N GLU A 24 1.71 9.18 0.52
CA GLU A 24 2.60 9.35 1.69
C GLU A 24 2.73 8.04 2.51
N ILE A 25 1.63 7.32 2.71
CA ILE A 25 1.62 6.03 3.42
C ILE A 25 2.35 4.96 2.60
N VAL A 26 2.09 4.92 1.28
CA VAL A 26 2.75 3.99 0.36
C VAL A 26 4.27 4.20 0.34
N ASP A 27 4.72 5.45 0.23
CA ASP A 27 6.14 5.79 0.18
C ASP A 27 6.83 5.38 1.49
N TYR A 28 6.20 5.64 2.63
CA TYR A 28 6.73 5.24 3.93
C TYR A 28 6.78 3.70 4.10
N LEU A 29 5.82 2.97 3.54
CA LEU A 29 5.88 1.50 3.51
C LEU A 29 7.05 0.99 2.66
N GLU A 30 7.39 1.64 1.55
CA GLU A 30 8.57 1.29 0.76
C GLU A 30 9.87 1.58 1.51
N GLU A 31 9.94 2.66 2.28
CA GLU A 31 11.07 2.96 3.17
C GLU A 31 11.24 1.88 4.25
N LEU A 32 10.16 1.53 4.95
CA LEU A 32 10.18 0.49 6.00
C LEU A 32 10.58 -0.88 5.46
N ASP A 33 10.13 -1.23 4.26
CA ASP A 33 10.52 -2.47 3.58
C ASP A 33 12.02 -2.49 3.25
N ALA A 34 12.54 -1.39 2.70
CA ALA A 34 13.95 -1.26 2.37
C ALA A 34 14.86 -1.36 3.60
N ASP A 35 14.40 -0.87 4.74
CA ASP A 35 15.10 -0.93 6.03
C ASP A 35 14.90 -2.27 6.78
N ASP A 36 14.16 -3.22 6.22
CA ASP A 36 13.75 -4.48 6.88
C ASP A 36 13.08 -4.23 8.25
N ASN A 37 12.27 -3.18 8.33
CA ASN A 37 11.64 -2.72 9.56
C ASN A 37 10.23 -3.30 9.70
N ALA A 38 10.04 -4.14 10.73
CA ALA A 38 8.76 -4.77 11.02
C ALA A 38 7.63 -3.79 11.40
N ALA A 39 7.91 -2.51 11.67
CA ALA A 39 6.88 -1.48 11.76
C ALA A 39 6.03 -1.38 10.49
N PHE A 40 6.53 -1.90 9.35
CA PHE A 40 5.80 -2.08 8.10
C PHE A 40 4.36 -2.57 8.31
N TYR A 41 4.17 -3.61 9.12
CA TYR A 41 2.84 -4.23 9.30
C TYR A 41 1.82 -3.26 9.92
N ASN A 42 2.23 -2.40 10.85
CA ASN A 42 1.34 -1.41 11.47
C ASN A 42 0.89 -0.35 10.45
N TYR A 43 1.78 0.03 9.53
CA TYR A 43 1.46 1.01 8.48
C TYR A 43 0.69 0.36 7.32
N ALA A 44 0.85 -0.94 7.09
CA ALA A 44 0.05 -1.69 6.13
C ALA A 44 -1.41 -1.79 6.59
N GLU A 45 -1.66 -2.02 7.89
CA GLU A 45 -2.99 -1.91 8.49
C GLU A 45 -3.54 -0.48 8.35
N SER A 46 -2.72 0.54 8.59
CA SER A 46 -3.13 1.94 8.43
C SER A 46 -3.54 2.27 6.99
N LEU A 47 -2.81 1.76 5.99
CA LEU A 47 -3.16 1.87 4.58
C LEU A 47 -4.52 1.25 4.28
N GLU A 48 -4.82 0.09 4.88
CA GLU A 48 -6.11 -0.56 4.72
C GLU A 48 -7.25 0.33 5.22
N TYR A 49 -7.16 0.83 6.46
CA TYR A 49 -8.19 1.67 7.07
C TYR A 49 -8.38 2.98 6.30
N VAL A 50 -7.30 3.72 6.08
CA VAL A 50 -7.34 5.01 5.40
C VAL A 50 -7.85 4.84 3.98
N GLY A 51 -7.44 3.80 3.27
CA GLY A 51 -7.87 3.54 1.90
C GLY A 51 -9.39 3.33 1.76
N ARG A 52 -10.08 2.85 2.80
CA ARG A 52 -11.55 2.72 2.78
C ARG A 52 -12.24 4.09 2.69
N ASP A 53 -11.72 5.10 3.39
CA ASP A 53 -12.28 6.45 3.34
C ASP A 53 -12.19 7.06 1.92
N TYR A 54 -11.09 6.78 1.18
CA TYR A 54 -10.93 7.20 -0.22
C TYR A 54 -11.84 6.44 -1.18
N VAL A 55 -12.23 5.21 -0.84
CA VAL A 55 -13.26 4.46 -1.58
C VAL A 55 -14.64 5.08 -1.34
N GLU A 56 -14.94 5.44 -0.08
CA GLU A 56 -16.21 6.08 0.29
C GLU A 56 -16.36 7.47 -0.34
N SER A 57 -15.28 8.25 -0.43
CA SER A 57 -15.27 9.55 -1.10
C SER A 57 -15.29 9.46 -2.64
N GLY A 58 -15.01 8.29 -3.19
CA GLY A 58 -14.95 8.04 -4.65
C GLY A 58 -13.65 8.50 -5.31
N GLU A 59 -12.62 8.86 -4.54
CA GLU A 59 -11.31 9.25 -5.05
C GLU A 59 -10.53 8.06 -5.62
N ILE A 60 -10.75 6.86 -5.08
CA ILE A 60 -10.31 5.60 -5.68
C ILE A 60 -11.47 4.60 -5.72
N SER A 61 -11.42 3.68 -6.66
CA SER A 61 -12.34 2.55 -6.70
C SER A 61 -11.96 1.48 -5.66
N LYS A 62 -12.93 0.66 -5.28
CA LYS A 62 -12.70 -0.52 -4.45
C LYS A 62 -11.61 -1.45 -5.00
N ASN A 63 -11.52 -1.60 -6.33
CA ASN A 63 -10.49 -2.44 -6.95
C ASN A 63 -9.09 -1.83 -6.84
N GLN A 64 -8.98 -0.51 -6.94
CA GLN A 64 -7.70 0.20 -6.73
C GLN A 64 -7.24 0.05 -5.28
N TRP A 65 -8.14 0.24 -4.32
CA TRP A 65 -7.85 -0.01 -2.90
C TRP A 65 -7.41 -1.45 -2.63
N ILE A 66 -8.15 -2.45 -3.13
CA ILE A 66 -7.75 -3.87 -3.01
C ILE A 66 -6.37 -4.12 -3.64
N THR A 67 -6.07 -3.47 -4.76
CA THR A 67 -4.75 -3.59 -5.41
C THR A 67 -3.64 -3.03 -4.52
N LEU A 68 -3.86 -1.90 -3.84
CA LEU A 68 -2.93 -1.37 -2.84
C LEU A 68 -2.76 -2.35 -1.67
N CYS A 69 -3.84 -2.86 -1.10
CA CYS A 69 -3.78 -3.84 0.00
C CYS A 69 -3.04 -5.13 -0.40
N ASN A 70 -3.28 -5.66 -1.60
CA ASN A 70 -2.59 -6.84 -2.11
C ASN A 70 -1.08 -6.61 -2.35
N ARG A 71 -0.69 -5.38 -2.68
CA ARG A 71 0.71 -5.01 -2.87
C ARG A 71 1.44 -4.82 -1.54
N TYR A 72 0.84 -4.11 -0.60
CA TYR A 72 1.48 -3.66 0.63
C TYR A 72 1.08 -4.44 1.90
N GLY A 73 0.16 -5.40 1.79
CA GLY A 73 -0.16 -6.35 2.88
C GLY A 73 -1.25 -5.88 3.86
N GLY A 74 -2.16 -5.00 3.45
CA GLY A 74 -3.30 -4.60 4.30
C GLY A 74 -4.39 -5.67 4.36
N PHE A 75 -4.65 -6.27 5.53
CA PHE A 75 -5.74 -7.20 5.81
C PHE A 75 -6.16 -7.20 7.28
#